data_AF-A0A0S8JZD2-F1
#
_entry.id   AF-A0A0S8JZD2-F1
#
_cell.length_a   1.000
_cell.length_b   1.000
_cell.length_c   1.000
_cell.angle_alpha   90.00
_cell.angle_beta   90.00
_cell.angle_gamma   90.00
#
_symmetry.space_group_name_H-M   'P 1'
#
loop_
_entity.id
_entity.type
_entity.pdbx_description
1 polymer ?
#
loop_
_entity_poly.entity_id
_entity_poly.type
_entity_poly.pdbx_seq_one_letter_code
_entity_poly.pdbx_strand_id
1 'polypeptide(L)' 'MMGLFKRKKGKSKIQFADLEGQPLKAGDHVMSHRYDMGECRIVETDAGMAYESLATGQQVSYVKMIDAATGYQKVKRLES' A
#
# COMPACT_ATOMS: atom_id res chain seq x y z
N MET A 1 44.72 -2.13 -2.83
CA MET A 1 43.66 -1.92 -3.84
C MET A 1 42.33 -1.83 -3.10
N MET A 2 41.93 -0.62 -2.67
CA MET A 2 40.72 -0.39 -1.87
C MET A 2 39.50 -0.19 -2.78
N GLY A 3 38.79 -1.28 -3.08
CA GLY A 3 37.51 -1.23 -3.78
C GLY A 3 36.35 -1.01 -2.79
N LEU A 4 36.22 0.18 -2.21
CA LEU A 4 35.04 0.55 -1.41
C LEU A 4 33.91 1.05 -2.31
N PHE A 5 33.13 0.12 -2.85
CA PHE A 5 31.82 0.41 -3.43
C PHE A 5 30.72 -0.29 -2.63
N LYS A 6 30.37 0.26 -1.46
CA LYS A 6 29.05 -0.04 -0.86
C LYS A 6 28.01 0.87 -1.52
N ARG A 7 27.25 0.26 -2.44
CA ARG A 7 26.14 0.86 -3.16
C ARG A 7 25.13 1.51 -2.20
N LYS A 8 24.63 2.67 -2.65
CA LYS A 8 23.59 3.53 -2.05
C LYS A 8 22.50 2.74 -1.33
N LYS A 9 22.14 3.17 -0.11
CA LYS A 9 20.85 2.83 0.54
C LYS A 9 19.75 3.05 -0.50
N GLY A 10 19.20 1.95 -0.99
CA GLY A 10 18.15 1.97 -1.99
C GLY A 10 17.00 2.83 -1.49
N LYS A 11 16.50 3.68 -2.37
CA LYS A 11 15.22 4.41 -2.23
C LYS A 11 14.25 3.50 -1.48
N SER A 12 13.61 3.99 -0.41
CA SER A 12 12.66 3.21 0.38
C SER A 12 11.75 2.47 -0.59
N LYS A 13 11.94 1.15 -0.72
CA LYS A 13 11.05 0.33 -1.54
C LYS A 13 9.69 0.64 -0.98
N ILE A 14 8.79 1.19 -1.79
CA ILE A 14 7.39 1.35 -1.40
C ILE A 14 6.99 -0.01 -0.83
N GLN A 15 6.78 -0.07 0.48
CA GLN A 15 6.54 -1.34 1.14
C GLN A 15 5.09 -1.67 0.85
N PHE A 16 4.88 -2.78 0.15
CA PHE A 16 3.56 -3.29 -0.17
C PHE A 16 2.98 -4.00 1.05
N ALA A 17 2.79 -3.20 2.09
CA ALA A 17 2.41 -3.64 3.41
C ALA A 17 1.50 -2.60 4.08
N ASP A 18 0.66 -3.08 4.97
CA ASP A 18 -0.26 -2.28 5.77
C ASP A 18 0.47 -1.50 6.88
N LEU A 19 -0.28 -0.77 7.71
CA LEU A 19 0.29 0.00 8.84
C LEU A 19 1.04 -0.86 9.86
N GLU A 20 0.78 -2.16 9.92
CA GLU A 20 1.41 -3.12 10.84
C GLU A 20 2.57 -3.87 10.17
N GLY A 21 2.89 -3.53 8.91
CA GLY A 21 3.94 -4.19 8.13
C GLY A 21 3.51 -5.53 7.54
N GLN A 22 2.21 -5.87 7.59
CA GLN A 22 1.70 -7.08 6.97
C GLN A 22 1.67 -6.92 5.45
N PRO A 23 2.24 -7.86 4.68
CA PRO A 23 2.24 -7.77 3.23
C PRO A 23 0.80 -7.79 2.70
N LEU A 24 0.55 -6.93 1.72
CA LEU A 24 -0.72 -6.84 1.01
C LEU A 24 -0.61 -7.57 -0.34
N LYS A 25 -1.73 -7.91 -0.95
CA LYS A 25 -1.80 -8.35 -2.36
C LYS A 25 -3.17 -8.02 -2.95
N ALA A 26 -3.24 -8.04 -4.29
CA ALA A 26 -4.53 -7.97 -4.97
C ALA A 26 -5.49 -9.06 -4.46
N GLY A 27 -6.74 -8.68 -4.26
CA GLY A 27 -7.78 -9.53 -3.68
C GLY A 27 -7.89 -9.47 -2.15
N ASP A 28 -6.91 -8.93 -1.43
CA ASP A 28 -7.04 -8.77 0.02
C ASP A 28 -8.13 -7.74 0.38
N HIS A 29 -8.79 -7.96 1.51
CA HIS A 29 -9.66 -6.98 2.15
C HIS A 29 -8.87 -6.19 3.19
N VAL A 30 -9.11 -4.88 3.20
CA VAL A 30 -8.43 -3.95 4.09
C VAL A 30 -9.40 -2.91 4.61
N MET A 31 -9.14 -2.37 5.79
CA MET A 31 -9.79 -1.16 6.29
C MET A 31 -8.98 0.06 5.86
N SER A 32 -9.57 0.98 5.13
CA SER A 32 -8.94 2.24 4.75
C SER A 32 -9.05 3.27 5.86
N HIS A 33 -7.93 3.91 6.21
CA HIS A 33 -7.89 5.05 7.12
C HIS A 33 -7.77 6.40 6.39
N ARG A 34 -8.08 6.44 5.10
CA ARG A 34 -8.12 7.66 4.28
C ARG A 34 -9.39 7.76 3.46
N TYR A 35 -9.73 9.00 3.12
CA TYR A 35 -10.80 9.35 2.18
C TYR A 35 -12.17 8.78 2.53
N ASP A 36 -12.38 8.40 3.81
CA ASP A 36 -13.63 7.83 4.33
C ASP A 36 -14.16 6.63 3.52
N MET A 37 -13.23 5.79 3.04
CA MET A 37 -13.59 4.66 2.16
C MET A 37 -14.09 3.43 2.92
N GLY A 38 -13.83 3.34 4.23
CA GLY A 38 -14.18 2.18 5.04
C GLY A 38 -13.49 0.90 4.59
N GLU A 39 -14.26 -0.19 4.50
CA GLU A 39 -13.80 -1.48 3.99
C GLU A 39 -13.53 -1.42 2.49
N CYS A 40 -12.35 -1.86 2.09
CA CYS A 40 -11.89 -1.86 0.72
C CYS A 40 -11.38 -3.22 0.29
N ARG A 41 -11.45 -3.48 -1.02
CA ARG A 41 -10.74 -4.56 -1.69
C ARG A 41 -9.59 -4.01 -2.52
N ILE A 42 -8.45 -4.69 -2.50
CA ILE A 42 -7.32 -4.36 -3.38
C ILE A 42 -7.61 -4.94 -4.76
N VAL A 43 -7.58 -4.10 -5.79
CA VAL A 43 -7.84 -4.47 -7.18
C VAL A 43 -6.68 -4.06 -8.09
N GLU A 44 -6.49 -4.82 -9.17
CA GLU A 44 -5.56 -4.47 -10.24
C GLU A 44 -6.31 -3.64 -11.30
N THR A 45 -5.71 -2.55 -11.73
CA THR A 45 -6.22 -1.64 -12.76
C THR A 45 -5.14 -1.43 -13.84
N ASP A 46 -5.51 -0.85 -14.97
CA ASP A 46 -4.55 -0.54 -16.06
C ASP A 46 -3.41 0.39 -15.59
N ALA A 47 -3.65 1.21 -14.56
CA ALA A 47 -2.67 2.13 -13.98
C ALA A 47 -1.86 1.53 -12.80
N GLY A 48 -2.05 0.23 -12.51
CA GLY A 48 -1.48 -0.47 -11.36
C GLY A 48 -2.52 -0.81 -10.31
N MET A 49 -2.11 -0.92 -9.04
CA MET A 49 -3.04 -1.30 -7.97
C MET A 49 -3.87 -0.12 -7.44
N ALA A 50 -5.09 -0.42 -7.02
CA ALA A 50 -6.01 0.50 -6.38
C ALA A 50 -6.77 -0.17 -5.23
N TYR A 51 -7.34 0.65 -4.37
CA TYR A 51 -8.30 0.22 -3.36
C TYR A 51 -9.69 0.62 -3.83
N GLU A 52 -10.63 -0.32 -3.80
CA GLU A 52 -12.03 -0.08 -4.11
C GLU A 52 -12.86 -0.21 -2.84
N SER A 53 -13.59 0.84 -2.46
CA SER A 53 -14.51 0.81 -1.32
C SER A 53 -15.67 -0.15 -1.61
N LEU A 54 -15.91 -1.09 -0.70
CA LEU A 54 -17.04 -2.01 -0.79
C LEU A 54 -18.38 -1.31 -0.52
N ALA A 55 -18.37 -0.18 0.18
CA ALA A 55 -19.58 0.57 0.52
C ALA A 55 -20.04 1.51 -0.60
N THR A 56 -19.09 2.17 -1.28
CA THR A 56 -19.41 3.24 -2.25
C THR A 56 -18.96 2.96 -3.68
N GLY A 57 -18.12 1.94 -3.88
CA GLY A 57 -17.44 1.69 -5.16
C GLY A 57 -16.35 2.72 -5.50
N GLN A 58 -16.05 3.67 -4.59
CA GLN A 58 -15.01 4.66 -4.81
C GLN A 58 -13.63 3.97 -4.93
N GLN A 59 -12.86 4.37 -5.94
CA GLN A 59 -11.51 3.86 -6.15
C GLN A 59 -10.44 4.91 -5.84
N VAL A 60 -9.39 4.49 -5.14
CA VAL A 60 -8.22 5.31 -4.86
C VAL A 60 -6.96 4.54 -5.23
N SER A 61 -6.12 5.18 -6.04
CA SER A 61 -4.84 4.61 -6.47
C SER A 61 -3.93 4.34 -5.28
N TYR A 62 -3.24 3.19 -5.33
CA TYR A 62 -2.33 2.73 -4.29
C TYR A 62 -1.26 3.77 -3.90
N VAL A 63 -0.75 4.54 -4.86
CA VAL A 63 0.29 5.55 -4.58
C VAL A 63 -0.20 6.68 -3.68
N LYS A 64 -1.51 6.98 -3.69
CA LYS A 64 -2.12 8.01 -2.82
C LYS A 64 -2.29 7.53 -1.38
N MET A 65 -2.15 6.23 -1.15
CA MET A 65 -2.36 5.59 0.14
C MET A 65 -1.06 5.38 0.92
N ILE A 66 0.10 5.67 0.32
CA ILE A 66 1.41 5.62 0.99
C ILE A 66 1.47 6.69 2.10
N ASP A 67 1.89 6.29 3.29
CA ASP A 67 2.29 7.19 4.36
C ASP A 67 3.67 7.77 4.09
N ALA A 68 3.79 9.10 4.19
CA ALA A 68 5.01 9.80 3.84
C ALA A 68 6.16 9.57 4.86
N ALA A 69 5.83 9.24 6.12
CA ALA A 69 6.82 9.03 7.17
C ALA A 69 7.36 7.60 7.19
N THR A 70 6.49 6.59 6.99
CA THR A 70 6.86 5.17 7.08
C THR A 70 7.04 4.48 5.74
N GLY A 71 6.38 4.98 4.68
CA GLY A 71 6.29 4.32 3.38
C GLY A 71 5.32 3.13 3.35
N TYR A 72 4.63 2.84 4.46
CA TYR A 72 3.56 1.85 4.53
C TYR A 72 2.24 2.39 3.99
N GLN A 73 1.30 1.49 3.71
CA GLN A 73 -0.03 1.87 3.30
C GLN A 73 -0.85 2.32 4.50
N LYS A 74 -1.64 3.39 4.34
CA LYS A 74 -2.63 3.85 5.34
C LYS A 74 -3.90 3.00 5.37
N VAL A 75 -3.69 1.69 5.42
CA VAL A 75 -4.74 0.68 5.52
C VAL A 75 -4.32 -0.32 6.58
N LYS A 76 -5.29 -1.05 7.10
CA LYS A 76 -5.07 -2.22 7.96
C LYS A 76 -5.63 -3.45 7.26
N ARG A 77 -4.85 -4.53 7.16
CA ARG A 77 -5.35 -5.77 6.59
C ARG A 77 -6.47 -6.34 7.47
N LEU A 78 -7.54 -6.78 6.84
CA LEU A 78 -8.61 -7.53 7.49
C LEU A 78 -8.31 -9.00 7.22
N GLU A 79 -7.78 -9.70 8.22
CA GLU A 79 -7.65 -11.15 8.15
C GLU A 79 -9.05 -11.77 8.04
N SER A 80 -9.21 -12.71 7.10
CA SER A 80 -10.40 -13.57 6.97
C SER A 80 -10.05 -14.97 7.44
#